data_AF-A0A4Y2HJT6-F1
#
_entry.id   AF-A0A4Y2HJT6-F1
#
_cell.length_a   1.000
_cell.length_b   1.000
_cell.length_c   1.000
_cell.angle_alpha   90.00
_cell.angle_beta   90.00
_cell.angle_gamma   90.00
#
_symmetry.space_group_name_H-M   'P 1'
#
loop_
_entity.id
_entity.type
_entity.pdbx_description
1 polymer ?
#
loop_
_entity_poly.entity_id
_entity_poly.type
_entity_poly.pdbx_seq_one_letter_code
_entity_poly.pdbx_strand_id
1 'polypeptide(L)'
;MRIVDGIRSSFRCVRNMENVPRKEIEDPAFINECVEKNFAFLKSLPISVAYWLHRKSELFAMIRQLGKPTAFLTMSANEIRCPHLLVILHRLNHYYKDIIDLDESNIFEKLNSSMRSALVNEDPFTCCVNLKNWLIVLIISINTIVFQRNKREFRVTSRNKRELTVTSRNKRV
;
A
#
# COMPACT_ATOMS: atom_id res chain seq x y z
N MET A 1 -1.34 21.78 32.76
CA MET A 1 -1.00 22.87 31.82
C MET A 1 -0.92 22.40 30.37
N ARG A 2 -0.13 21.36 30.02
CA ARG A 2 0.05 20.89 28.62
C ARG A 2 -1.23 20.48 27.85
N ILE A 3 -2.22 19.91 28.52
CA ILE A 3 -3.45 19.41 27.86
C ILE A 3 -4.35 20.58 27.40
N VAL A 4 -4.48 21.61 28.24
CA VAL A 4 -5.30 22.80 27.95
C VAL A 4 -4.73 23.57 26.76
N ASP A 5 -3.41 23.70 26.69
CA ASP A 5 -2.73 24.35 25.55
C ASP A 5 -2.89 23.55 24.25
N GLY A 6 -2.84 22.22 24.33
CA GLY A 6 -3.08 21.33 23.17
C GLY A 6 -4.52 21.38 22.67
N ILE A 7 -5.50 21.40 23.58
CA ILE A 7 -6.92 21.50 23.25
C ILE A 7 -7.22 22.87 22.63
N ARG A 8 -6.66 23.97 23.17
CA ARG A 8 -6.83 25.32 22.63
C ARG A 8 -6.24 25.47 21.23
N SER A 9 -5.06 24.91 20.98
CA SER A 9 -4.45 24.87 19.64
C SER A 9 -5.33 24.10 18.64
N SER A 10 -5.95 23.01 19.10
CA SER A 10 -6.81 22.16 18.27
C SER A 10 -8.15 22.82 17.93
N PHE A 11 -8.75 23.57 18.86
CA PHE A 11 -9.98 24.32 18.63
C PHE A 11 -9.81 25.47 17.64
N ARG A 12 -8.61 26.07 17.56
CA ARG A 12 -8.27 27.06 16.54
C ARG A 12 -8.41 26.52 15.11
N CYS A 13 -8.21 25.23 14.90
CA CYS A 13 -8.35 24.58 13.59
C CYS A 13 -9.82 24.31 13.20
N VAL A 14 -10.78 24.52 14.10
CA VAL A 14 -12.21 24.36 13.84
C VAL A 14 -12.84 25.74 13.74
N ARG A 15 -13.31 26.12 12.55
CA ARG A 15 -13.88 27.45 12.26
C ARG A 15 -14.95 27.94 13.27
N ASN A 16 -15.69 27.02 13.89
CA ASN A 16 -16.75 27.36 14.85
C ASN A 16 -16.26 27.47 16.31
N MET A 17 -15.00 27.14 16.60
CA MET A 17 -14.41 27.08 17.96
C MET A 17 -13.11 27.90 18.07
N GLU A 18 -12.88 28.83 17.15
CA GLU A 18 -11.58 29.54 17.05
C GLU A 18 -11.29 30.45 18.27
N ASN A 19 -12.34 30.99 18.90
CA ASN A 19 -12.24 31.99 19.96
C ASN A 19 -12.69 31.48 21.35
N VAL A 20 -12.61 30.18 21.63
CA VAL A 20 -13.02 29.63 22.93
C VAL A 20 -12.11 30.18 24.05
N PRO A 21 -12.65 30.89 25.06
CA PRO A 21 -11.88 31.41 26.17
C PRO A 21 -11.42 30.28 27.09
N ARG A 22 -10.27 30.46 27.74
CA ARG A 22 -9.67 29.45 28.62
C ARG A 22 -10.59 28.97 29.74
N LYS A 23 -11.47 29.85 30.24
CA LYS A 23 -12.44 29.55 31.30
C LYS A 23 -13.46 28.50 30.89
N GLU A 24 -13.85 28.47 29.61
CA GLU A 24 -14.81 27.47 29.09
C GLU A 24 -14.14 26.10 28.90
N ILE A 25 -12.83 26.06 28.57
CA ILE A 25 -12.08 24.80 28.45
C ILE A 25 -11.88 24.12 29.82
N GLU A 26 -11.90 24.89 30.90
CA GLU A 26 -11.79 24.39 32.27
C GLU A 26 -13.14 23.88 32.83
N ASP A 27 -14.27 24.17 32.17
CA ASP A 27 -15.60 23.72 32.58
C ASP A 27 -15.87 22.25 32.19
N PRO A 28 -16.12 21.34 33.15
CA PRO A 28 -16.42 19.94 32.85
C PRO A 28 -17.70 19.73 32.05
N ALA A 29 -18.69 20.63 32.14
CA ALA A 29 -19.94 20.50 31.37
C ALA A 29 -19.70 20.72 29.87
N PHE A 30 -18.92 21.76 29.53
CA PHE A 30 -18.50 22.05 28.17
C PHE A 30 -17.66 20.92 27.56
N ILE A 31 -16.74 20.36 28.34
CA ILE A 31 -15.93 19.22 27.90
C ILE A 31 -16.81 17.99 27.63
N ASN A 32 -17.78 17.67 28.48
CA ASN A 32 -18.70 16.55 28.27
C ASN A 32 -19.56 16.76 27.01
N GLU A 33 -20.08 17.96 26.78
CA GLU A 33 -20.81 18.28 25.54
C GLU A 33 -19.91 18.16 24.30
N CYS A 34 -18.65 18.57 24.39
CA CYS A 34 -17.66 18.41 23.31
C CYS A 34 -17.29 16.95 23.04
N VAL A 35 -17.23 16.12 24.09
CA VAL A 35 -17.02 14.67 24.00
C VAL A 35 -18.22 14.02 23.32
N GLU A 36 -19.44 14.36 23.72
CA GLU A 36 -20.68 13.86 23.10
C GLU A 36 -20.79 14.26 21.63
N LYS A 37 -20.43 15.50 21.30
CA LYS A 37 -20.35 16.00 19.91
C LYS A 37 -19.13 15.47 19.14
N ASN A 38 -18.38 14.52 19.70
CA ASN A 38 -17.26 13.81 19.08
C ASN A 38 -16.24 14.77 18.45
N PHE A 39 -15.72 15.72 19.25
CA PHE A 39 -14.58 16.59 18.92
C PHE A 39 -14.26 16.62 17.43
N ALA A 40 -14.98 17.45 16.66
CA ALA A 40 -14.78 17.53 15.21
C ALA A 40 -13.30 17.78 14.84
N PHE A 41 -12.52 18.38 15.74
CA PHE A 41 -11.08 18.53 15.59
C PHE A 41 -10.30 17.19 15.62
N LEU A 42 -10.74 16.18 16.37
CA LEU A 42 -10.05 14.88 16.37
C LEU A 42 -10.12 14.26 14.97
N LYS A 43 -11.18 14.52 14.20
CA LYS A 43 -11.27 14.09 12.80
C LYS A 43 -10.30 14.82 11.87
N SER A 44 -9.72 15.96 12.26
CA SER A 44 -8.70 16.67 11.47
C SER A 44 -7.27 16.31 11.87
N LEU A 45 -7.06 15.68 13.04
CA LEU A 45 -5.75 15.22 13.48
C LEU A 45 -5.39 13.88 12.80
N PRO A 46 -4.33 13.82 11.97
CA PRO A 46 -3.85 12.54 11.46
C PRO A 46 -3.46 11.63 12.63
N ILE A 47 -3.75 10.33 12.52
CA ILE A 47 -3.48 9.26 13.51
C ILE A 47 -4.50 9.16 14.66
N SER A 48 -5.43 10.11 14.81
CA SER A 48 -6.49 9.97 15.83
C SER A 48 -7.46 8.83 15.52
N VAL A 49 -8.07 8.24 16.55
CA VAL A 49 -9.09 7.19 16.38
C VAL A 49 -10.32 7.72 15.64
N ALA A 50 -10.72 8.97 15.90
CA ALA A 50 -11.84 9.62 15.23
C ALA A 50 -11.57 9.87 13.75
N TYR A 51 -10.34 10.24 13.39
CA TYR A 51 -9.87 10.39 12.00
C TYR A 51 -10.01 9.07 11.24
N TRP A 52 -9.52 7.96 11.81
CA TRP A 52 -9.61 6.64 11.18
C TRP A 52 -11.05 6.13 11.03
N LEU A 53 -11.91 6.35 12.02
CA LEU A 53 -13.33 6.00 11.95
C LEU A 53 -14.05 6.77 10.84
N HIS A 54 -13.80 8.08 10.74
CA HIS A 54 -14.35 8.91 9.67
C HIS A 54 -13.86 8.44 8.29
N ARG A 55 -12.54 8.26 8.14
CA ARG A 55 -11.92 7.86 6.87
C ARG A 55 -12.35 6.46 6.41
N LYS A 56 -12.58 5.55 7.34
CA LYS A 56 -13.15 4.22 7.06
C LYS A 56 -14.54 4.35 6.42
N SER A 57 -15.42 5.22 6.94
CA SER A 57 -16.76 5.43 6.37
C SER A 57 -16.67 5.98 4.95
N GLU A 58 -15.80 6.97 4.72
CA GLU A 58 -15.56 7.51 3.38
C GLU A 58 -15.02 6.46 2.41
N LEU A 59 -14.11 5.59 2.86
CA LEU A 59 -13.62 4.46 2.07
C LEU A 59 -14.75 3.50 1.69
N PHE A 60 -15.67 3.17 2.60
CA PHE A 60 -16.83 2.33 2.26
C PHE A 60 -17.80 3.03 1.31
N ALA A 61 -17.99 4.35 1.45
CA ALA A 61 -18.78 5.13 0.51
C ALA A 61 -18.15 5.13 -0.89
N MET A 62 -16.83 5.33 -0.98
CA MET A 62 -16.08 5.25 -2.22
C MET A 62 -16.18 3.85 -2.85
N ILE A 63 -16.01 2.78 -2.07
CA ILE A 63 -16.16 1.39 -2.57
C ILE A 63 -17.58 1.13 -3.08
N ARG A 64 -18.62 1.71 -2.45
CA ARG A 64 -20.01 1.58 -2.91
C ARG A 64 -20.26 2.34 -4.22
N GLN A 65 -19.67 3.53 -4.38
CA GLN A 65 -19.89 4.38 -5.55
C GLN A 65 -19.03 3.98 -6.76
N LEU A 66 -17.75 3.70 -6.53
CA LEU A 66 -16.75 3.44 -7.57
C LEU A 66 -16.53 1.93 -7.81
N GLY A 67 -17.06 1.07 -6.94
CA GLY A 67 -16.85 -0.37 -6.99
C GLY A 67 -15.54 -0.80 -6.35
N LYS A 68 -15.02 -1.96 -6.76
CA LYS A 68 -13.81 -2.56 -6.19
C LYS A 68 -12.62 -1.62 -6.40
N PRO A 69 -11.76 -1.37 -5.40
CA PRO A 69 -10.61 -0.49 -5.55
C PRO A 69 -9.65 -1.09 -6.59
N THR A 70 -9.59 -0.47 -7.77
CA THR A 70 -8.69 -0.85 -8.86
C THR A 70 -7.37 -0.12 -8.72
N ALA A 71 -6.28 -0.85 -8.49
CA ALA A 71 -4.93 -0.32 -8.61
C ALA A 71 -4.47 -0.44 -10.07
N PHE A 72 -3.88 0.62 -10.61
CA PHE A 72 -3.24 0.61 -11.92
C PHE A 72 -1.74 0.53 -11.73
N LEU A 73 -1.11 -0.49 -12.31
CA LEU A 73 0.34 -0.65 -12.35
C LEU A 73 0.77 -0.73 -13.81
N THR A 74 1.63 0.21 -14.22
CA THR A 74 2.31 0.15 -15.51
C THR A 74 3.68 -0.50 -15.32
N MET A 75 3.95 -1.56 -16.08
CA MET A 75 5.23 -2.27 -16.04
C MET A 75 5.84 -2.25 -17.43
N SER A 76 7.09 -1.83 -17.54
CA SER A 76 7.85 -1.86 -18.80
C SER A 76 8.73 -3.10 -18.83
N ALA A 77 8.79 -3.76 -19.97
CA ALA A 77 9.75 -4.83 -20.20
C ALA A 77 11.16 -4.22 -20.36
N ASN A 78 12.13 -4.65 -19.57
CA ASN A 78 13.54 -4.27 -19.74
C ASN A 78 14.33 -5.45 -20.31
N GLU A 79 13.97 -5.83 -21.54
CA GLU A 79 14.41 -7.07 -22.19
C GLU A 79 15.91 -7.08 -22.47
N ILE A 80 16.49 -5.92 -22.78
CA ILE A 80 17.93 -5.72 -23.06
C ILE A 80 18.81 -5.99 -21.83
N ARG A 81 18.22 -5.95 -20.62
CA ARG A 81 18.93 -6.16 -19.35
C ARG A 81 18.54 -7.46 -18.64
N CYS A 82 17.74 -8.32 -19.26
CA CYS A 82 17.41 -9.63 -18.72
C CYS A 82 18.41 -10.68 -19.25
N PRO A 83 19.39 -11.15 -18.43
CA PRO A 83 20.38 -12.11 -18.90
C PRO A 83 19.72 -13.43 -19.33
N HIS A 84 18.76 -13.95 -18.55
CA HIS A 84 18.02 -15.17 -18.87
C HIS A 84 17.32 -15.11 -20.24
N LEU A 85 16.70 -13.97 -20.57
CA LEU A 85 16.07 -13.76 -21.87
C LEU A 85 17.10 -13.74 -22.99
N LEU A 86 18.22 -13.05 -22.80
CA LEU A 86 19.30 -12.97 -23.77
C LEU A 86 19.95 -14.33 -24.04
N VAL A 87 20.10 -15.21 -23.03
CA VAL A 87 20.55 -16.60 -23.24
C VAL A 87 19.59 -17.33 -24.18
N ILE A 88 18.29 -17.24 -23.90
CA ILE A 88 17.26 -17.94 -24.69
C ILE A 88 17.26 -17.41 -26.12
N LEU A 89 17.26 -16.08 -26.31
CA LEU A 89 17.31 -15.46 -27.63
C LEU A 89 18.58 -15.86 -28.40
N HIS A 90 19.73 -15.88 -27.73
CA HIS A 90 20.97 -16.32 -28.34
C HIS A 90 20.95 -17.79 -28.75
N ARG A 91 20.33 -18.66 -27.94
CA ARG A 91 20.17 -20.10 -28.26
C ARG A 91 19.24 -20.34 -29.44
N LEU A 92 18.22 -19.51 -29.58
CA LEU A 92 17.24 -19.59 -30.68
C LEU A 92 17.80 -19.01 -31.98
N ASN A 93 18.67 -18.00 -31.90
CA ASN A 93 19.21 -17.35 -33.07
C ASN A 93 20.36 -18.15 -33.70
N HIS A 94 20.16 -18.59 -34.95
CA HIS A 94 21.15 -19.36 -35.70
C HIS A 94 22.38 -18.55 -36.14
N TYR A 95 22.31 -17.21 -36.16
CA TYR A 95 23.37 -16.34 -36.68
C TYR A 95 24.56 -16.18 -35.71
N TYR A 96 24.34 -16.34 -34.40
CA TYR A 96 25.37 -16.14 -33.35
C TYR A 96 25.87 -17.45 -32.73
N LYS A 97 25.65 -18.58 -33.42
CA LYS A 97 25.93 -19.94 -32.92
C LYS A 97 27.42 -20.20 -32.61
N ASP A 98 28.32 -19.39 -33.18
CA ASP A 98 29.77 -19.49 -32.96
C ASP A 98 30.21 -18.98 -31.58
N ILE A 99 29.34 -18.27 -30.85
CA ILE A 99 29.60 -17.83 -29.47
C ILE A 99 29.13 -18.93 -28.51
N ILE A 100 30.02 -19.89 -28.27
CA ILE A 100 29.80 -21.08 -27.45
C ILE A 100 29.48 -20.70 -25.99
N ASP A 101 28.43 -21.33 -25.46
CA ASP A 101 27.98 -21.40 -24.06
C ASP A 101 28.05 -20.09 -23.26
N LEU A 102 27.09 -19.21 -23.54
CA LEU A 102 26.80 -18.05 -22.70
C LEU A 102 26.01 -18.47 -21.47
N ASP A 103 26.65 -18.37 -20.31
CA ASP A 103 26.00 -18.45 -19.00
C ASP A 103 25.48 -17.07 -18.56
N GLU A 104 24.46 -17.01 -17.70
CA GLU A 104 23.72 -15.78 -17.33
C GLU A 104 24.64 -14.64 -16.83
N SER A 105 25.77 -14.97 -16.23
CA SER A 105 26.76 -14.05 -15.68
C SER A 105 27.65 -13.37 -16.73
N ASN A 106 27.96 -14.05 -17.84
CA ASN A 106 29.00 -13.63 -18.80
C ASN A 106 28.47 -12.90 -20.04
N ILE A 107 27.14 -12.76 -20.16
CA ILE A 107 26.48 -12.19 -21.35
C ILE A 107 26.77 -10.71 -21.51
N PHE A 108 26.81 -9.96 -20.41
CA PHE A 108 27.01 -8.50 -20.47
C PHE A 108 28.43 -8.11 -20.89
N GLU A 109 29.41 -8.98 -20.65
CA GLU A 109 30.80 -8.74 -21.07
C GLU A 109 31.02 -9.12 -22.54
N LYS A 110 30.35 -10.17 -23.02
CA LYS A 110 30.51 -10.67 -24.39
C LYS A 110 29.62 -9.96 -25.41
N LEU A 111 28.39 -9.56 -25.05
CA LEU A 111 27.48 -8.85 -25.95
C LEU A 111 27.46 -7.34 -25.70
N ASN A 112 27.79 -6.58 -26.75
CA ASN A 112 27.62 -5.13 -26.75
C ASN A 112 26.13 -4.75 -26.67
N SER A 113 25.82 -3.53 -26.20
CA SER A 113 24.46 -3.01 -26.08
C SER A 113 23.70 -3.02 -27.41
N SER A 114 24.37 -2.73 -28.52
CA SER A 114 23.77 -2.75 -29.86
C SER A 114 23.37 -4.16 -30.30
N MET A 115 24.22 -5.16 -30.04
CA MET A 115 23.94 -6.57 -30.38
C MET A 115 22.74 -7.11 -29.58
N ARG A 116 22.62 -6.70 -28.30
CA ARG A 116 21.47 -7.06 -27.47
C ARG A 116 20.17 -6.48 -28.01
N SER A 117 20.19 -5.22 -28.45
CA SER A 117 19.02 -4.59 -29.09
C SER A 117 18.66 -5.27 -30.41
N ALA A 118 19.64 -5.69 -31.21
CA ALA A 118 19.39 -6.46 -32.42
C ALA A 118 18.70 -7.80 -32.09
N LEU A 119 19.23 -8.58 -31.13
CA LEU A 119 18.63 -9.86 -30.71
C LEU A 119 17.16 -9.73 -30.28
N VAL A 120 16.84 -8.69 -29.51
CA VAL A 120 15.46 -8.44 -29.05
C VAL A 120 14.54 -8.06 -30.22
N ASN A 121 15.05 -7.28 -31.18
CA ASN A 121 14.27 -6.83 -32.34
C ASN A 121 14.01 -7.95 -33.35
N GLU A 122 14.94 -8.90 -33.52
CA GLU A 122 14.76 -10.04 -34.42
C GLU A 122 13.66 -10.99 -33.93
N ASP A 123 13.56 -11.21 -32.61
CA ASP A 123 12.63 -12.19 -32.01
C ASP A 123 11.67 -11.55 -30.97
N PRO A 124 10.71 -10.72 -31.42
CA PRO A 124 9.75 -10.06 -30.52
C PRO A 124 8.76 -11.03 -29.87
N PHE A 125 8.56 -12.23 -30.44
CA PHE A 125 7.64 -13.22 -29.90
C PHE A 125 8.13 -13.82 -28.57
N THR A 126 9.41 -14.20 -28.51
CA THR A 126 10.04 -14.74 -27.30
C THR A 126 10.02 -13.71 -26.16
N CYS A 127 10.22 -12.44 -26.51
CA CYS A 127 10.13 -11.30 -25.61
C CYS A 127 8.73 -11.16 -24.99
N CYS A 128 7.68 -11.22 -25.81
CA CYS A 128 6.28 -11.20 -25.35
C CYS A 128 5.96 -12.37 -24.39
N VAL A 129 6.43 -13.58 -24.71
CA VAL A 129 6.21 -14.78 -23.87
C VAL A 129 6.88 -14.63 -22.51
N ASN A 130 8.12 -14.12 -22.48
CA ASN A 130 8.82 -13.88 -21.22
C ASN A 130 8.11 -12.81 -20.37
N LEU A 131 7.73 -11.68 -20.97
CA LEU A 131 6.99 -10.63 -20.27
C LEU A 131 5.68 -11.15 -19.67
N LYS A 132 4.94 -11.96 -20.43
CA LYS A 132 3.71 -12.60 -19.95
C LYS A 132 3.96 -13.50 -18.74
N ASN A 133 5.00 -14.32 -18.77
CA ASN A 133 5.34 -15.20 -17.65
C ASN A 133 5.68 -14.41 -16.38
N TRP A 134 6.45 -13.33 -16.50
CA TRP A 134 6.75 -12.42 -15.39
C TRP A 134 5.49 -11.75 -14.81
N LEU A 135 4.59 -11.29 -15.67
CA LEU A 135 3.30 -10.72 -15.26
C LEU A 135 2.47 -11.72 -14.46
N ILE A 136 2.39 -12.98 -14.91
CA ILE A 136 1.63 -14.02 -14.21
C ILE A 136 2.21 -14.28 -12.81
N VAL A 137 3.53 -14.41 -12.70
CA VAL A 137 4.21 -14.59 -11.40
C VAL A 137 3.91 -13.41 -10.47
N LEU A 138 4.02 -12.19 -10.98
CA LEU A 138 3.74 -10.97 -10.20
C LEU A 138 2.29 -10.93 -9.70
N ILE A 139 1.31 -11.24 -10.55
CA ILE A 139 -0.11 -11.28 -10.17
C ILE A 139 -0.35 -12.32 -9.08
N ILE A 140 0.23 -13.52 -9.21
CA ILE A 140 0.11 -14.59 -8.19
C ILE A 140 0.76 -14.16 -6.87
N SER A 141 1.94 -13.54 -6.91
CA SER A 141 2.61 -13.02 -5.72
C SER A 141 1.78 -11.94 -5.02
N ILE A 142 1.21 -10.98 -5.77
CA ILE A 142 0.35 -9.93 -5.23
C ILE A 142 -0.89 -10.57 -4.57
N ASN A 143 -1.58 -11.48 -5.26
CA ASN A 143 -2.76 -12.15 -4.72
C ASN A 143 -2.42 -12.93 -3.43
N THR A 144 -1.27 -13.60 -3.40
CA THR A 144 -0.78 -14.30 -2.20
C THR A 144 -0.50 -13.33 -1.05
N ILE A 145 0.18 -12.21 -1.32
CA ILE A 145 0.49 -11.20 -0.30
C ILE A 145 -0.79 -10.55 0.24
N VAL A 146 -1.75 -10.21 -0.63
CA VAL A 146 -3.05 -9.67 -0.24
C VAL A 146 -3.82 -10.67 0.63
N PHE A 147 -3.82 -11.95 0.24
CA PHE A 147 -4.43 -13.01 1.03
C PHE A 147 -3.79 -13.17 2.41
N GLN A 148 -2.46 -13.12 2.49
CA GLN A 148 -1.72 -13.18 3.76
C GLN A 148 -1.99 -11.95 4.65
N ARG A 149 -2.06 -10.75 4.07
CA ARG A 149 -2.42 -9.52 4.80
C ARG A 149 -3.83 -9.61 5.37
N ASN A 150 -4.80 -10.03 4.57
CA ASN A 150 -6.19 -10.18 5.02
C ASN A 150 -6.32 -11.18 6.19
N LYS A 151 -5.61 -12.33 6.12
CA LYS A 151 -5.54 -13.28 7.24
C LYS A 151 -4.92 -12.70 8.51
N ARG A 152 -3.88 -11.85 8.39
CA ARG A 152 -3.24 -11.20 9.54
C ARG A 152 -4.16 -10.17 10.18
N GLU A 153 -4.84 -9.35 9.40
CA GLU A 153 -5.81 -8.36 9.91
C GLU A 153 -7.01 -9.03 10.60
N PHE A 154 -7.51 -10.15 10.07
CA PHE A 154 -8.57 -10.93 10.72
C PHE A 154 -8.10 -11.54 12.06
N ARG A 155 -6.83 -11.95 12.14
CA ARG A 155 -6.24 -12.46 13.39
C ARG A 155 -6.09 -11.36 14.45
N VAL A 156 -5.71 -10.15 14.06
CA VAL A 156 -5.57 -9.01 15.00
C VAL A 156 -6.92 -8.54 15.51
N THR A 157 -7.91 -8.39 14.64
CA THR A 157 -9.28 -7.99 15.01
C THR A 157 -9.97 -9.02 15.92
N SER A 158 -9.78 -10.32 15.66
CA SER A 158 -10.33 -11.37 16.53
C SER A 158 -9.63 -11.47 17.90
N ARG A 159 -8.33 -11.14 18.00
CA ARG A 159 -7.64 -11.05 19.30
C ARG A 159 -8.12 -9.85 20.12
N ASN A 160 -8.20 -8.69 19.50
CA ASN A 160 -8.64 -7.46 20.16
C ASN A 160 -10.08 -7.58 20.69
N LYS A 161 -10.96 -8.25 19.92
CA LYS A 161 -12.34 -8.55 20.37
C LYS A 161 -12.39 -9.51 21.57
N ARG A 162 -11.49 -10.49 21.66
CA ARG A 162 -11.38 -11.40 22.82
C ARG A 162 -10.89 -10.66 24.07
N GLU A 163 -9.87 -9.81 23.95
CA GLU A 163 -9.33 -9.04 25.08
C GLU A 163 -10.33 -8.03 25.64
N LEU A 164 -11.11 -7.36 24.78
CA LEU A 164 -12.22 -6.50 25.21
C LEU A 164 -13.32 -7.28 25.96
N THR A 165 -13.59 -8.52 25.55
CA THR A 165 -14.60 -9.35 26.22
C THR A 165 -14.13 -9.77 27.61
N VAL A 166 -12.84 -10.13 27.76
CA VAL A 166 -12.23 -10.54 29.04
C VAL A 166 -12.14 -9.36 30.02
N THR A 167 -11.70 -8.19 29.55
CA THR A 167 -11.62 -6.98 30.39
C THR A 167 -13.00 -6.47 30.84
N SER A 168 -14.05 -6.64 30.03
CA SER A 168 -15.44 -6.30 30.43
C SER A 168 -16.07 -7.27 31.45
N ARG A 169 -15.53 -8.50 31.57
CA ARG A 169 -15.96 -9.49 32.58
C ARG A 169 -15.27 -9.26 33.92
N ASN A 170 -13.98 -8.92 33.93
CA ASN A 170 -13.24 -8.63 35.16
C ASN A 170 -13.65 -7.31 35.85
N LYS A 171 -14.35 -6.40 35.18
CA LYS A 171 -14.89 -5.16 35.79
C LYS A 171 -16.29 -5.32 36.39
N ARG A 172 -16.91 -6.49 36.27
CA ARG A 172 -18.28 -6.79 36.75
C ARG A 172 -18.29 -7.73 37.97
N VAL A 173 -17.13 -8.01 38.54
CA VAL A 173 -16.91 -8.71 39.82
C VAL A 173 -16.26 -7.71 40.76
#